data_AF-A0A933T446-F1
#
_entry.id   AF-A0A933T446-F1
#
_cell.length_a   1.000
_cell.length_b   1.000
_cell.length_c   1.000
_cell.angle_alpha   90.00
_cell.angle_beta   90.00
_cell.angle_gamma   90.00
#
_symmetry.space_group_name_H-M   'P 1'
#
loop_
_entity.id
_entity.type
_entity.pdbx_description
1 polymer ?
#
loop_
_entity_poly.entity_id
_entity_poly.type
_entity_poly.pdbx_seq_one_letter_code
_entity_poly.pdbx_strand_id
1 'polypeptide(L)' 'MSAKTLAEAIMLQTMEDLWDKNERADAVRFFDGEGFSACAEIAGMNFFEQIRLYNMANKMIIRERPEKKKTKKFLSPVAA' A
#
# COMPACT_ATOMS: atom_id res chain seq x y z
N MET A 1 25.14 3.00 11.18
CA MET A 1 24.01 2.59 10.32
C MET A 1 23.92 3.61 9.18
N SER A 2 23.85 3.20 7.92
CA SER A 2 23.81 4.16 6.79
C SER A 2 22.37 4.59 6.48
N ALA A 3 22.19 5.76 5.85
CA ALA A 3 20.87 6.19 5.40
C ALA A 3 20.24 5.18 4.42
N LYS A 4 21.06 4.58 3.55
CA LYS A 4 20.67 3.48 2.67
C LYS A 4 20.09 2.29 3.46
N THR A 5 20.83 1.79 4.44
CA THR A 5 20.41 0.64 5.25
C THR A 5 19.13 0.93 6.03
N LEU A 6 18.97 2.16 6.52
CA LEU A 6 17.75 2.59 7.21
C LEU A 6 16.56 2.64 6.24
N ALA A 7 16.74 3.18 5.04
CA ALA A 7 15.69 3.23 4.03
C ALA A 7 15.24 1.84 3.57
N GLU A 8 16.19 0.92 3.37
CA GLU A 8 15.91 -0.50 3.08
C GLU A 8 15.10 -1.14 4.23
N ALA A 9 15.50 -0.90 5.48
CA ALA A 9 14.79 -1.43 6.64
C ALA A 9 13.38 -0.85 6.79
N ILE A 10 13.18 0.45 6.55
CA ILE A 10 11.86 1.08 6.55
C ILE A 10 10.98 0.43 5.49
N MET A 11 11.45 0.28 4.25
CA MET A 11 10.65 -0.36 3.20
C MET A 11 10.26 -1.79 3.55
N LEU A 12 11.17 -2.58 4.14
CA LEU A 12 10.89 -3.94 4.58
C LEU A 12 9.87 -3.98 5.72
N GLN A 13 10.04 -3.14 6.75
CA GLN A 13 9.08 -3.03 7.85
C GLN A 13 7.69 -2.66 7.33
N THR A 14 7.61 -1.63 6.49
CA THR A 14 6.33 -1.19 5.93
C THR A 14 5.69 -2.26 5.05
N MET A 15 6.48 -3.11 4.39
CA MET A 15 5.92 -4.28 3.72
C MET A 15 5.30 -5.26 4.72
N GLU A 16 5.98 -5.60 5.82
CA GLU A 16 5.43 -6.48 6.85
C GLU A 16 4.13 -5.92 7.45
N ASP A 17 4.10 -4.61 7.70
CA ASP A 17 2.97 -3.88 8.27
C ASP A 17 1.71 -3.94 7.37
N LEU A 18 1.84 -4.24 6.07
CA LEU A 18 0.68 -4.47 5.21
C LEU A 18 -0.18 -5.68 5.67
N TRP A 19 0.38 -6.60 6.45
CA TRP A 19 -0.34 -7.76 7.00
C TRP A 19 -0.89 -7.52 8.41
N ASP A 20 -0.46 -6.47 9.11
CA ASP A 20 -1.01 -6.10 10.42
C ASP A 20 -2.22 -5.19 10.23
N LYS A 21 -3.38 -5.58 10.75
CA LYS A 21 -4.61 -4.79 10.63
C LYS A 21 -4.52 -3.41 11.28
N ASN A 22 -3.67 -3.24 12.30
CA ASN A 22 -3.53 -1.99 13.03
C ASN A 22 -2.61 -1.00 12.29
N GLU A 23 -1.56 -1.52 11.64
CA GLU A 23 -0.53 -0.70 10.96
C GLU A 23 -0.76 -0.55 9.45
N ARG A 24 -1.58 -1.43 8.86
CA ARG A 24 -1.82 -1.49 7.41
C ARG A 24 -2.25 -0.17 6.80
N ALA A 25 -3.04 0.64 7.51
CA ALA A 25 -3.51 1.91 6.99
C ALA A 25 -2.34 2.87 6.72
N ASP A 26 -1.36 2.91 7.62
CA ASP A 26 -0.18 3.74 7.49
C ASP A 26 0.82 3.13 6.50
N ALA A 27 0.92 1.80 6.46
CA ALA A 27 1.68 1.10 5.42
C ALA A 27 1.18 1.40 4.00
N VAL A 28 -0.14 1.41 3.78
CA VAL A 28 -0.73 1.81 2.50
C VAL A 28 -0.38 3.27 2.17
N ARG A 29 -0.47 4.19 3.13
CA ARG A 29 -0.11 5.60 2.94
C ARG A 29 1.37 5.79 2.58
N PHE A 30 2.26 4.97 3.12
CA PHE A 30 3.68 4.99 2.77
C PHE A 30 3.91 4.63 1.30
N PHE A 31 3.25 3.58 0.80
CA PHE A 31 3.39 3.14 -0.60
C PHE A 31 2.67 4.05 -1.59
N ASP A 32 1.48 4.56 -1.25
CA ASP A 32 0.71 5.48 -2.12
C ASP A 32 1.26 6.93 -2.08
N GLY A 33 2.07 7.27 -1.08
CA GLY A 33 2.66 8.59 -0.88
C GLY A 33 4.14 8.69 -1.27
N GLU A 34 4.79 9.77 -0.86
CA GLU A 34 6.20 10.06 -1.17
C GLU A 34 7.20 9.24 -0.32
N GLY A 35 6.72 8.54 0.72
CA GLY A 35 7.56 7.79 1.65
C GLY A 35 8.33 6.67 0.94
N PHE A 36 7.65 5.93 0.07
CA PHE A 36 8.28 4.88 -0.74
C PHE A 36 9.31 5.44 -1.72
N SER A 37 8.97 6.48 -2.50
CA SER A 37 9.90 7.05 -3.49
C SER A 37 11.16 7.61 -2.82
N ALA A 38 11.02 8.32 -1.71
CA ALA A 38 12.14 8.85 -0.94
C ALA A 38 13.05 7.74 -0.39
N CYS A 39 12.47 6.69 0.20
CA CYS A 39 13.26 5.57 0.71
C CYS A 39 13.95 4.80 -0.43
N ALA A 40 13.29 4.63 -1.57
CA ALA A 40 13.85 3.91 -2.70
C ALA A 40 15.01 4.68 -3.36
N GLU A 41 14.91 6.01 -3.45
CA GLU A 41 16.01 6.87 -3.89
C GLU A 41 17.22 6.77 -2.94
N ILE A 42 16.99 6.87 -1.63
CA ILE A 42 18.05 6.75 -0.60
C ILE A 42 18.68 5.35 -0.62
N ALA A 43 17.90 4.31 -0.89
CA ALA A 43 18.37 2.94 -1.03
C ALA A 43 19.20 2.73 -2.32
N GLY A 44 19.15 3.67 -3.25
CA GLY A 44 19.84 3.61 -4.53
C GLY A 44 19.14 2.69 -5.55
N MET A 45 17.82 2.52 -5.42
CA MET A 45 17.03 1.72 -6.35
C MET A 45 16.84 2.46 -7.67
N ASN A 46 17.05 1.76 -8.78
CA ASN A 46 16.69 2.29 -10.10
C ASN A 46 15.18 2.22 -10.34
N PHE A 47 14.69 2.96 -11.33
CA PHE A 47 13.25 3.07 -11.64
C PHE A 47 12.56 1.72 -11.85
N PHE A 48 13.22 0.74 -12.49
CA PHE A 48 12.64 -0.59 -12.71
C PHE A 48 12.49 -1.38 -11.41
N GLU A 49 13.47 -1.29 -10.51
CA GLU A 49 13.42 -1.90 -9.18
C GLU A 49 12.30 -1.29 -8.34
N GLN A 50 12.15 0.03 -8.39
CA GLN A 50 11.08 0.76 -7.70
C GLN A 50 9.70 0.30 -8.17
N ILE A 51 9.47 0.27 -9.48
CA ILE A 51 8.21 -0.22 -10.07
C ILE A 51 7.93 -1.66 -9.66
N ARG A 52 8.95 -2.53 -9.70
CA ARG A 52 8.80 -3.95 -9.36
C ARG A 52 8.33 -4.11 -7.91
N LEU A 53 8.96 -3.40 -6.97
CA LEU A 53 8.63 -3.47 -5.56
C LEU A 53 7.26 -2.86 -5.26
N TYR A 54 6.97 -1.68 -5.82
CA TYR A 54 5.65 -1.04 -5.72
C TYR A 54 4.53 -1.94 -6.23
N ASN A 55 4.71 -2.57 -7.39
CA ASN A 55 3.71 -3.49 -7.95
C ASN A 55 3.50 -4.74 -7.07
N MET A 56 4.54 -5.17 -6.35
CA MET A 56 4.43 -6.27 -5.40
C MET A 56 3.59 -5.85 -4.18
N ALA A 57 3.91 -4.70 -3.56
CA ALA A 57 3.14 -4.13 -2.45
C ALA A 57 1.68 -3.86 -2.85
N ASN A 58 1.45 -3.26 -4.02
CA ASN A 58 0.11 -2.94 -4.50
C ASN A 58 -0.77 -4.20 -4.68
N LYS A 59 -0.20 -5.33 -5.11
CA LYS A 59 -0.94 -6.61 -5.16
C LYS A 59 -1.40 -7.07 -3.78
N MET A 60 -0.61 -6.84 -2.74
CA MET A 60 -0.96 -7.16 -1.34
C MET A 60 -2.03 -6.19 -0.80
N ILE A 61 -1.95 -4.92 -1.22
CA ILE A 61 -2.96 -3.91 -0.89
C ILE A 61 -4.33 -4.26 -1.50
N ILE A 62 -4.36 -4.65 -2.78
CA ILE A 62 -5.59 -4.95 -3.50
C ILE A 62 -6.26 -6.25 -3.02
N ARG A 63 -5.49 -7.32 -2.79
CA ARG A 63 -6.02 -8.65 -2.40
C ARG A 63 -6.89 -8.64 -1.14
N GLU A 64 -6.60 -7.73 -0.21
CA GLU A 64 -7.22 -7.68 1.11
C GLU A 64 -8.26 -6.54 1.21
N ARG A 65 -8.53 -5.79 0.12
CA ARG A 65 -9.68 -4.87 0.13
C ARG A 65 -10.96 -5.71 0.17
N PRO A 66 -11.83 -5.55 1.18
CA PRO A 66 -13.13 -6.19 1.15
C PRO A 66 -13.88 -5.70 -0.09
N GLU A 67 -14.44 -6.62 -0.88
CA GLU A 67 -15.29 -6.25 -2.00
C GLU A 67 -16.34 -5.24 -1.51
N LYS A 68 -16.41 -4.08 -2.16
CA LYS A 68 -17.47 -3.11 -1.90
C LYS A 68 -18.79 -3.84 -2.16
N LYS A 69 -19.51 -4.21 -1.10
CA LYS A 69 -20.89 -4.70 -1.21
C LYS A 69 -21.66 -3.67 -2.03
N LYS A 70 -22.03 -4.02 -3.27
CA LYS A 70 -22.94 -3.22 -4.08
C LYS A 70 -24.22 -3.10 -3.27
N THR A 71 -24.45 -1.97 -2.61
CA THR A 71 -25.74 -1.64 -2.03
C THR A 71 -26.74 -1.62 -3.17
N LYS A 72 -27.48 -2.72 -3.33
CA LYS A 72 -28.69 -2.74 -4.15
C LYS A 72 -29.60 -1.66 -3.55
N LYS A 73 -29.71 -0.51 -4.22
CA LYS A 73 -30.79 0.43 -3.96
C LYS A 73 -32.08 -0.35 -4.24
N PHE A 74 -32.75 -0.81 -3.19
CA PHE A 74 -34.14 -1.26 -3.29
C PHE A 74 -34.94 -0.03 -3.70
N LEU A 75 -35.37 0.01 -4.96
CA LEU A 75 -36.45 0.89 -5.39
C LEU A 75 -37.71 0.38 -4.69
N SER A 76 -38.20 1.14 -3.70
CA SER A 76 -39.54 0.95 -3.17
C SER A 76 -40.54 1.28 -4.28
N PRO A 77 -41.56 0.44 -4.53
CA PRO A 77 -42.66 0.82 -5.41
C PRO A 77 -43.39 1.99 -4.75
N VAL A 78 -43.46 3.12 -5.45
CA VAL A 78 -44.33 4.24 -5.08
C VAL A 78 -45.77 3.75 -5.20
N ALA A 79 -46.46 3.66 -4.08
CA ALA A 79 -47.90 3.51 -4.05
C ALA A 79 -48.54 4.89 -4.25
N ALA A 80 -49.31 5.05 -5.31
CA ALA A 80 -50.40 6.02 -5.47
C ALA A 80 -51.32 5.53 -6.60
#